data_AF-T4V8A1-F1
#
_entry.id   AF-T4V8A1-F1
#
_cell.length_a   1.000
_cell.length_b   1.000
_cell.length_c   1.000
_cell.angle_alpha   90.00
_cell.angle_beta   90.00
_cell.angle_gamma   90.00
#
_symmetry.space_group_name_H-M   'P 1'
#
loop_
_entity.id
_entity.type
_entity.pdbx_description
1 polymer ?
#
loop_
_entity_poly.entity_id
_entity_poly.type
_entity_poly.pdbx_seq_one_letter_code
_entity_poly.pdbx_strand_id
1 'polypeptide(L)' 'MKIGRLKELIKDIDDDVEIHIRNSVNPCGNISELEQIEITSYQMFGTKFPCVVLNTSDTSKRLQLDEHAEYIELVKD' A
#
# COMPACT_ATOMS: atom_id res chain seq x y z
N MET A 1 4.84 4.40 8.88
CA MET A 1 3.48 4.95 9.16
C MET A 1 2.94 4.54 10.55
N LYS A 2 2.21 5.43 11.24
CA LYS A 2 1.51 5.12 12.52
C LYS A 2 0.08 4.63 12.30
N ILE A 3 -0.46 3.83 13.23
CA ILE A 3 -1.82 3.26 13.14
C ILE A 3 -2.92 4.32 13.04
N GLY A 4 -2.83 5.43 13.79
CA GLY A 4 -3.81 6.51 13.71
C GLY A 4 -3.91 7.09 12.29
N ARG A 5 -2.75 7.34 11.67
CA ARG A 5 -2.65 7.83 10.30
C ARG A 5 -3.19 6.83 9.29
N LEU A 6 -2.86 5.55 9.44
CA LEU A 6 -3.39 4.48 8.61
C LEU A 6 -4.93 4.48 8.62
N LYS A 7 -5.55 4.54 9.81
CA LYS A 7 -7.01 4.58 9.94
C LYS A 7 -7.63 5.79 9.24
N GLU A 8 -7.00 6.96 9.32
CA GLU A 8 -7.48 8.15 8.62
C GLU A 8 -7.43 8.00 7.10
N LEU A 9 -6.36 7.39 6.56
CA LEU A 9 -6.17 7.22 5.13
C LEU A 9 -7.14 6.21 4.51
N ILE A 10 -7.56 5.19 5.28
CA ILE A 10 -8.45 4.13 4.81
C ILE A 10 -9.91 4.29 5.27
N LYS A 11 -10.25 5.36 5.98
CA LYS A 11 -11.58 5.54 6.61
C LYS A 11 -12.77 5.51 5.64
N ASP A 12 -12.51 5.88 4.38
CA ASP A 12 -13.54 6.01 3.32
C ASP A 12 -13.53 4.80 2.37
N ILE A 13 -12.73 3.76 2.67
CA ILE A 13 -12.66 2.52 1.89
C ILE A 13 -13.74 1.56 2.42
N ASP A 14 -14.43 0.89 1.50
CA ASP A 14 -15.46 -0.09 1.84
C ASP A 14 -14.87 -1.27 2.65
N ASP A 15 -15.61 -1.70 3.68
CA ASP A 15 -15.18 -2.75 4.62
C ASP A 15 -14.98 -4.12 3.96
N ASP A 16 -15.58 -4.36 2.78
CA ASP A 16 -15.45 -5.62 2.02
C ASP A 16 -14.25 -5.60 1.04
N VAL A 17 -13.47 -4.51 0.99
CA VAL A 17 -12.29 -4.41 0.13
C VAL A 17 -11.12 -5.19 0.73
N GLU A 18 -10.53 -6.07 -0.08
CA GLU A 18 -9.38 -6.86 0.33
C GLU A 18 -8.13 -6.01 0.57
N ILE A 19 -7.40 -6.32 1.63
CA ILE A 19 -6.10 -5.73 1.94
C ILE A 19 -4.99 -6.72 1.59
N HIS A 20 -4.07 -6.29 0.74
CA HIS A 20 -2.89 -7.03 0.33
C HIS A 20 -1.65 -6.34 0.90
N ILE A 21 -0.69 -7.11 1.43
CA ILE A 21 0.56 -6.56 1.96
C ILE A 21 1.68 -6.91 0.99
N ARG A 22 2.25 -5.91 0.32
CA ARG A 22 3.46 -6.07 -0.49
C ARG A 22 4.65 -5.94 0.43
N ASN A 23 4.97 -7.03 1.12
CA ASN A 23 6.14 -7.07 1.98
C ASN A 23 7.39 -7.39 1.17
N SER A 24 8.50 -6.73 1.51
CA SER A 24 9.83 -7.19 1.14
C SER A 24 10.53 -7.59 2.41
N VAL A 25 10.77 -8.88 2.52
CA VAL A 25 11.68 -9.40 3.53
C VAL A 25 13.07 -9.01 3.04
N ASN A 26 13.71 -8.03 3.68
CA ASN A 26 15.12 -7.80 3.40
C ASN A 26 15.91 -9.07 3.79
N PRO A 27 17.11 -9.31 3.23
CA PRO A 27 17.86 -10.54 3.48
C PRO A 27 18.15 -10.84 4.96
N CYS A 28 18.00 -9.83 5.83
CA CYS A 28 18.17 -9.94 7.28
C CYS A 28 16.90 -10.32 8.03
N GLY A 29 15.75 -10.43 7.37
CA GLY A 29 14.47 -10.80 7.99
C GLY A 29 13.81 -9.66 8.79
N ASN A 30 14.22 -8.41 8.57
CA ASN A 30 13.71 -7.29 9.37
C ASN A 30 12.29 -6.90 8.96
N ILE A 31 11.55 -6.35 9.93
CA ILE A 31 10.26 -5.71 9.69
C ILE A 31 10.52 -4.38 8.99
N SER A 32 9.94 -4.20 7.80
CA SER A 32 10.01 -2.94 7.05
C SER A 32 8.84 -2.02 7.40
N GLU A 33 9.08 -0.72 7.39
CA GLU A 33 8.06 0.28 7.66
C GLU A 33 7.06 0.38 6.50
N LEU A 34 5.78 0.58 6.82
CA LEU A 34 4.74 0.92 5.83
C LEU A 34 4.94 2.38 5.38
N GLU A 35 5.14 2.56 4.08
CA GLU A 35 5.43 3.87 3.47
C GLU A 35 4.26 4.39 2.63
N GLN A 36 3.55 3.52 1.91
CA GLN A 36 2.52 3.94 0.95
C GLN A 36 1.34 2.96 0.91
N ILE A 37 0.14 3.51 0.84
CA ILE A 37 -1.12 2.79 0.63
C ILE A 37 -1.54 3.03 -0.83
N GLU A 38 -1.80 1.96 -1.56
CA GLU A 38 -2.22 2.01 -2.96
C GLU A 38 -3.63 1.43 -3.10
N ILE A 39 -4.59 2.25 -3.52
CA ILE A 39 -5.94 1.80 -3.85
C ILE A 39 -5.94 1.43 -5.34
N THR A 40 -6.21 0.17 -5.64
CA THR A 40 -6.14 -0.37 -7.00
C THR A 40 -7.12 -1.54 -7.19
N SER A 41 -6.92 -2.35 -8.23
CA SER A 41 -7.64 -3.59 -8.45
C SER A 41 -6.72 -4.67 -9.00
N TYR A 42 -6.97 -5.93 -8.64
CA TYR A 42 -6.38 -7.07 -9.33
C TYR A 42 -7.42 -7.70 -10.27
N GLN A 43 -6.95 -8.49 -11.23
CA GLN A 43 -7.80 -9.21 -12.16
C GLN A 43 -7.67 -10.71 -11.98
N MET A 44 -8.79 -11.39 -11.86
CA MET A 44 -8.87 -12.86 -11.87
C MET A 44 -9.98 -13.28 -12.81
N PHE A 45 -9.65 -14.15 -13.79
CA PHE A 45 -10.60 -14.63 -14.81
C PHE A 45 -11.41 -13.52 -15.50
N GLY A 46 -10.76 -12.39 -15.86
CA GLY A 46 -11.39 -11.27 -16.55
C GLY A 46 -12.27 -10.37 -15.68
N THR A 47 -12.41 -10.68 -14.40
CA THR A 47 -13.12 -9.83 -13.42
C THR A 47 -12.11 -8.98 -12.64
N LYS A 48 -12.40 -7.68 -12.48
CA LYS A 48 -11.61 -6.77 -11.63
C LYS A 48 -12.17 -6.78 -10.21
N PHE A 49 -11.28 -6.93 -9.23
CA PHE A 49 -11.60 -6.89 -7.81
C PHE A 49 -10.88 -5.71 -7.17
N PRO A 50 -11.58 -4.76 -6.54
CA PRO A 50 -10.95 -3.64 -5.85
C PRO A 50 -10.14 -4.16 -4.66
N CYS A 51 -8.98 -3.56 -4.42
CA CYS A 51 -8.14 -3.89 -3.28
C CYS A 51 -7.30 -2.70 -2.81
N VAL A 52 -6.79 -2.82 -1.60
CA VAL A 52 -5.81 -1.92 -1.02
C VAL A 52 -4.49 -2.66 -0.88
N VAL A 53 -3.41 -2.09 -1.40
CA VAL A 53 -2.07 -2.64 -1.27
C VAL A 53 -1.26 -1.79 -0.29
N LEU A 54 -0.80 -2.42 0.80
CA LEU A 54 0.10 -1.82 1.78
C LEU A 54 1.55 -2.06 1.34
N ASN A 55 2.25 -0.99 0.95
CA ASN A 55 3.60 -1.05 0.40
C ASN A 55 4.66 -0.63 1.43
N THR A 56 5.63 -1.51 1.70
CA THR A 56 6.75 -1.23 2.62
C THR A 56 7.98 -0.63 1.92
N SER A 57 8.90 -0.05 2.68
CA SER A 57 10.11 0.63 2.16
C SER A 57 10.96 -0.22 1.21
N ASP A 58 10.99 -1.54 1.38
CA ASP A 58 11.84 -2.44 0.60
C ASP A 58 11.10 -3.12 -0.58
N THR A 59 9.87 -2.73 -0.94
CA THR A 59 9.11 -3.47 -1.97
C THR A 59 9.80 -3.52 -3.34
N SER A 60 9.51 -4.56 -4.13
CA SER A 60 9.94 -4.67 -5.52
C SER A 60 9.35 -3.60 -6.46
N LYS A 61 8.33 -2.85 -6.01
CA LYS A 61 7.72 -1.75 -6.77
C LYS A 61 8.37 -0.43 -6.35
N ARG A 62 8.68 0.41 -7.33
CA ARG A 62 9.09 1.80 -7.06
C ARG A 62 7.90 2.58 -6.51
N LEU A 63 8.00 3.06 -5.27
CA LEU A 63 6.98 3.88 -4.63
C LEU A 63 6.96 5.30 -5.22
N GLN A 64 5.77 5.92 -5.19
CA GLN A 64 5.61 7.29 -5.69
C GLN A 64 6.13 8.31 -4.66
N LEU A 65 6.84 9.30 -5.16
CA LEU A 65 7.38 10.42 -4.39
C LEU A 65 6.69 11.72 -4.80
N ASP A 66 6.58 12.66 -3.87
CA ASP A 66 6.13 14.02 -4.14
C ASP A 66 7.26 14.90 -4.72
N GLU A 67 6.98 16.20 -4.89
CA GLU A 67 7.95 17.19 -5.40
C GLU A 67 9.13 17.46 -4.45
N HIS A 68 9.01 17.04 -3.18
CA HIS A 68 10.03 17.16 -2.15
C HIS A 68 10.80 15.85 -1.92
N ALA A 69 10.57 14.84 -2.76
CA ALA A 69 11.14 13.50 -2.66
C ALA A 69 10.71 12.73 -1.38
N GLU A 70 9.53 13.03 -0.84
CA GLU A 70 8.90 12.26 0.25
C GLU A 70 7.89 11.24 -0.31
N TYR A 71 7.68 10.11 0.38
CA TYR A 71 6.70 9.12 -0.05
C TYR A 71 5.28 9.66 0.05
N ILE A 72 4.53 9.55 -1.05
CA ILE A 72 3.09 9.85 -1.04
C ILE A 72 2.40 8.76 -0.24
N GLU A 73 1.75 9.10 0.88
CA GLU A 73 1.18 8.10 1.77
C GLU A 73 -0.01 7.33 1.18
N LEU A 74 -0.75 7.95 0.25
CA LEU A 74 -1.92 7.36 -0.40
C LEU A 74 -1.94 7.67 -1.90
N VAL A 75 -1.98 6.61 -2.70
CA VAL A 75 -2.07 6.70 -4.17
C VAL A 75 -3.30 5.94 -4.67
N LYS A 76 -3.87 6.41 -5.78
CA LYS A 76 -5.04 5.81 -6.43
C LYS A 76 -4.69 5.55 -7.89
N ASP A 77 -4.90 4.32 -8.34
CA ASP A 77 -4.61 3.85 -9.71
C ASP A 77 -5.90 3.62 -10.52
#